data_AF-A0A8H5HWQ7-F1
#
_entry.id   AF-A0A8H5HWQ7-F1
#
_cell.length_a   1.000
_cell.length_b   1.000
_cell.length_c   1.000
_cell.angle_alpha   90.00
_cell.angle_beta   90.00
_cell.angle_gamma   90.00
#
_symmetry.space_group_name_H-M   'P 1'
#
loop_
_entity.id
_entity.type
_entity.pdbx_description
1 polymer ?
#
loop_
_entity_poly.entity_id
_entity_poly.type
_entity_poly.pdbx_seq_one_letter_code
_entity_poly.pdbx_strand_id
1 'polypeptide(L)'
;MSEKSPEAVYESLVNLGLPKESVSLEEFRRLYRGTLQDALSFISEHVRGRAAVIEAHTQLLGYSEFCGNSKIKQRSASDIALSRLAKARNDVQVYSNQLADLLQAAQETHSQNHALNTTLDSKRHVESMLETLERRELERMRRFVEIRKMLFELKRKIPQTLSSSQPNPTPWQCSEIPPRKPTKVRDVMIALNAHHVRLARLAHSSSRSNIQSAEARLRRRVAQNLGVEDENDPEVNRVLQEFMNAARHRALEQIRFRSAVERAPMMSTKQLDVLASQADSHATILQDAFSSSLELAKESEQAIASISNFRSTIAPTQKRLIHARLAALENYVDRLRAHCVTAGQSQTSSQTPKFDLEVRKVLDLSDASTSAQVLDKVERLVRSVHSKSERLHATRINLPPLPSTEEIDTLAFYESRKAELESSSEKLLTRKIGKADLGQGLIEDIETLLKEVNVIIATEHRSDKASASKRVRESFQ
;
A
#
# COMPACT_ATOMS: atom_id res chain seq x y z
N MET A 1 23.46 -25.80 -18.98
CA MET A 1 23.65 -27.25 -19.16
C MET A 1 25.15 -27.50 -19.09
N SER A 2 25.63 -28.15 -18.03
CA SER A 2 27.07 -28.41 -17.87
C SER A 2 27.45 -29.59 -18.77
N GLU A 3 28.29 -29.36 -19.79
CA GLU A 3 28.80 -30.41 -20.67
C GLU A 3 29.78 -31.29 -19.88
N LYS A 4 29.26 -32.35 -19.26
CA LYS A 4 30.10 -33.36 -18.63
C LYS A 4 30.77 -34.22 -19.69
N SER A 5 32.07 -34.44 -19.51
CA SER A 5 32.83 -35.30 -20.41
C SER A 5 32.26 -36.73 -20.42
N PRO A 6 32.24 -37.42 -21.57
CA PRO A 6 31.70 -38.77 -21.68
C PRO A 6 32.40 -39.75 -20.73
N GLU A 7 33.69 -39.54 -20.43
CA GLU A 7 34.46 -40.34 -19.49
C GLU A 7 33.90 -40.22 -18.07
N ALA A 8 33.55 -39.01 -17.64
CA ALA A 8 33.02 -38.77 -16.29
C ALA A 8 31.65 -39.42 -16.09
N VAL A 9 30.79 -39.40 -17.12
CA VAL A 9 29.48 -40.06 -17.07
C VAL A 9 29.63 -41.58 -17.12
N TYR A 10 30.54 -42.10 -17.94
CA TYR A 10 30.84 -43.53 -18.00
C TYR A 10 31.33 -44.06 -16.66
N GLU A 11 32.30 -43.40 -16.03
CA GLU A 11 32.79 -43.78 -14.70
C GLU A 11 31.69 -43.70 -13.63
N SER A 12 30.83 -42.67 -13.71
CA SER A 12 29.71 -42.55 -12.77
C SER A 12 28.70 -43.69 -12.93
N LEU A 13 28.44 -44.16 -14.16
CA LEU A 13 27.55 -45.30 -14.42
C LEU A 13 28.18 -46.64 -14.02
N VAL A 14 29.49 -46.79 -14.22
CA VAL A 14 30.26 -47.94 -13.72
C VAL A 14 30.18 -48.03 -12.20
N ASN A 15 30.31 -46.91 -11.49
CA ASN A 15 30.15 -46.85 -10.03
C ASN A 15 28.71 -47.18 -9.58
N LEU A 16 27.73 -47.01 -10.46
CA LEU A 16 26.33 -47.39 -10.23
C LEU A 16 26.02 -48.85 -10.63
N GLY A 17 27.03 -49.63 -11.04
CA GLY A 17 26.90 -51.05 -11.35
C GLY A 17 26.84 -51.38 -12.85
N LEU A 18 27.22 -50.47 -13.74
CA LEU A 18 27.40 -50.81 -15.16
C LEU A 18 28.56 -51.83 -15.31
N PRO A 19 28.33 -53.02 -15.90
CA PRO A 19 29.39 -54.02 -16.04
C PRO A 19 30.47 -53.52 -17.00
N LYS A 20 31.72 -53.43 -16.51
CA LYS A 20 32.87 -52.98 -17.33
C LYS A 20 33.16 -53.90 -18.52
N GLU A 21 32.68 -55.14 -18.47
CA GLU A 21 32.92 -56.18 -19.46
C GLU A 21 31.97 -56.09 -20.67
N SER A 22 30.79 -55.46 -20.51
CA SER A 22 29.74 -55.47 -21.54
C SER A 22 29.72 -54.23 -22.43
N VAL A 23 30.28 -53.12 -21.99
CA VAL A 23 30.33 -51.86 -22.75
C VAL A 23 31.71 -51.25 -22.61
N SER A 24 32.47 -51.21 -23.70
CA SER A 24 33.75 -50.50 -23.71
C SER A 24 33.56 -48.98 -23.70
N LEU A 25 34.56 -48.23 -23.20
CA LEU A 25 34.52 -46.76 -23.20
C LEU A 25 34.35 -46.19 -24.62
N GLU A 26 34.92 -46.84 -25.63
CA GLU A 26 34.81 -46.43 -27.02
C GLU A 26 33.38 -46.63 -27.58
N GLU A 27 32.72 -47.74 -27.23
CA GLU A 27 31.30 -47.96 -27.54
C GLU A 27 30.40 -46.97 -26.81
N PHE A 28 30.71 -46.67 -25.55
CA PHE A 28 29.99 -45.66 -24.78
C PHE A 28 30.11 -44.28 -25.42
N ARG A 29 31.31 -43.84 -25.84
CA ARG A 29 31.51 -42.57 -26.56
C ARG A 29 30.73 -42.51 -27.88
N ARG A 30 30.52 -43.64 -28.55
CA ARG A 30 29.69 -43.70 -29.77
C ARG A 30 28.20 -43.52 -29.45
N LEU A 31 27.73 -44.12 -28.36
CA LEU A 31 26.34 -44.03 -27.90
C LEU A 31 26.02 -42.69 -27.21
N TYR A 32 27.03 -42.04 -26.61
CA TYR A 32 26.89 -40.78 -25.89
C TYR A 32 26.80 -39.59 -26.86
N ARG A 33 25.66 -39.48 -27.56
CA ARG A 33 25.33 -38.38 -28.48
C ARG A 33 23.83 -38.04 -28.44
N GLY A 34 23.49 -36.77 -28.64
CA GLY A 34 22.11 -36.30 -28.82
C GLY A 34 21.23 -36.50 -27.58
N THR A 35 19.96 -36.86 -27.74
CA THR A 35 19.02 -37.02 -26.62
C THR A 35 19.39 -38.14 -25.66
N LEU A 36 20.16 -39.14 -26.11
CA LEU A 36 20.66 -40.21 -25.26
C LEU A 36 21.77 -39.72 -24.31
N GLN A 37 22.56 -38.73 -24.73
CA GLN A 37 23.54 -38.07 -23.86
C GLN A 37 22.85 -37.39 -22.68
N ASP A 38 21.75 -36.68 -22.92
CA ASP A 38 20.98 -36.00 -21.87
C ASP A 38 20.37 -37.00 -20.90
N ALA A 39 19.81 -38.10 -21.40
CA ALA A 39 19.25 -39.16 -20.58
C ALA A 39 20.32 -39.86 -19.71
N LEU A 40 21.49 -40.19 -20.29
CA LEU A 40 22.58 -40.83 -19.56
C LEU A 40 23.20 -39.89 -18.51
N SER A 41 23.33 -38.60 -18.85
CA SER A 41 23.78 -37.57 -17.92
C SER A 41 22.80 -37.42 -16.76
N PHE A 42 21.50 -37.33 -17.05
CA PHE A 42 20.44 -37.24 -16.07
C PHE A 42 20.43 -38.46 -15.11
N ILE A 43 20.52 -39.67 -15.67
CA ILE A 43 20.57 -40.92 -14.88
C ILE A 43 21.81 -40.92 -13.98
N SER A 44 22.98 -40.58 -14.50
CA SER A 44 24.23 -40.57 -13.73
C SER A 44 24.18 -39.60 -12.53
N GLU A 45 23.52 -38.45 -12.68
CA GLU A 45 23.34 -37.47 -11.60
C GLU A 45 22.30 -37.92 -10.58
N HIS A 46 21.12 -38.32 -11.05
CA HIS A 46 19.98 -38.56 -10.17
C HIS A 46 20.06 -39.91 -9.46
N VAL A 47 20.60 -40.93 -10.11
CA VAL A 47 20.79 -42.24 -9.49
C VAL A 47 21.94 -42.19 -8.49
N ARG A 48 23.00 -41.42 -8.75
CA ARG A 48 24.06 -41.16 -7.75
C ARG A 48 23.52 -40.41 -6.53
N GLY A 49 22.66 -39.41 -6.72
CA GLY A 49 21.99 -38.72 -5.63
C GLY A 49 21.13 -39.68 -4.78
N ARG A 50 20.37 -40.57 -5.41
CA ARG A 50 19.56 -41.58 -4.70
C ARG A 50 20.41 -42.62 -3.99
N ALA A 51 21.49 -43.10 -4.61
CA ALA A 51 22.42 -44.03 -3.99
C ALA A 51 23.11 -43.40 -2.78
N ALA A 52 23.54 -42.14 -2.87
CA ALA A 52 24.13 -41.40 -1.75
C ALA A 52 23.12 -41.15 -0.61
N VAL A 53 21.84 -40.89 -0.93
CA VAL A 53 20.78 -40.77 0.08
C VAL A 53 20.49 -42.11 0.75
N ILE A 54 20.46 -43.21 -0.01
CA ILE A 54 20.29 -44.56 0.54
C ILE A 54 21.49 -44.90 1.43
N GLU A 55 22.72 -44.60 1.00
CA GLU A 55 23.93 -44.82 1.78
C GLU A 55 23.96 -43.98 3.06
N ALA A 56 23.58 -42.69 3.00
CA ALA A 56 23.44 -41.86 4.18
C ALA A 56 22.34 -42.38 5.13
N HIS A 57 21.25 -42.91 4.57
CA HIS A 57 20.15 -43.49 5.34
C HIS A 57 20.54 -44.84 5.97
N THR A 58 21.28 -45.70 5.26
CA THR A 58 21.82 -46.95 5.80
C THR A 58 22.92 -46.69 6.82
N GLN A 59 23.71 -45.62 6.68
CA GLN A 59 24.62 -45.16 7.72
C GLN A 59 23.85 -44.65 8.95
N LEU A 60 22.77 -43.88 8.78
CA LEU A 60 21.91 -43.42 9.89
C LEU A 60 21.21 -44.57 10.62
N LEU A 61 20.69 -45.55 9.87
CA LEU A 61 20.14 -46.79 10.41
C LEU A 61 21.23 -47.65 11.05
N GLY A 62 22.41 -47.70 10.45
CA GLY A 62 23.59 -48.37 10.97
C GLY A 62 24.07 -47.75 12.27
N TYR A 63 24.05 -46.42 12.44
CA TYR A 63 24.33 -45.74 13.71
C TYR A 63 23.27 -46.05 14.78
N SER A 64 22.02 -46.24 14.37
CA SER A 64 20.93 -46.72 15.23
C SER A 64 21.15 -48.16 15.69
N GLU A 65 21.61 -49.05 14.80
CA GLU A 65 21.87 -50.47 15.08
C GLU A 65 23.21 -50.70 15.82
N PHE A 66 24.26 -49.93 15.52
CA PHE A 66 25.55 -49.97 16.23
C PHE A 66 25.43 -49.44 17.67
N CYS A 67 24.50 -48.49 17.92
CA CYS A 67 24.16 -48.14 19.30
C CYS A 67 23.48 -49.32 20.03
N GLY A 68 22.73 -50.18 19.32
CA GLY A 68 22.00 -51.32 19.88
C GLY A 68 22.85 -52.37 20.59
N ASN A 69 24.12 -52.54 20.20
CA ASN A 69 25.00 -53.58 20.75
C ASN A 69 26.02 -53.07 21.79
N SER A 70 26.05 -51.77 22.06
CA SER A 70 26.94 -51.18 23.06
C SER A 70 26.27 -51.08 24.43
N LYS A 71 25.99 -52.21 25.10
CA LYS A 71 25.49 -52.27 26.50
C LYS A 71 24.66 -51.03 26.88
N ILE A 72 23.58 -50.77 26.13
CA ILE A 72 22.70 -49.64 26.40
C ILE A 72 22.20 -49.88 27.83
N LYS A 73 22.68 -49.07 28.78
CA LYS A 73 22.00 -48.86 30.05
C LYS A 73 20.56 -48.57 29.65
N GLN A 74 19.65 -49.50 29.91
CA GLN A 74 18.22 -49.30 29.70
C GLN A 74 17.91 -47.90 30.22
N ARG A 75 17.61 -46.97 29.32
CA ARG A 75 17.19 -45.63 29.73
C ARG A 75 15.99 -45.87 30.60
N SER A 76 16.11 -45.44 31.85
CA SER A 76 15.05 -45.64 32.82
C SER A 76 13.76 -45.02 32.25
N ALA A 77 12.59 -45.58 32.59
CA ALA A 77 11.33 -44.98 32.16
C ALA A 77 11.25 -43.48 32.53
N SER A 78 11.92 -43.08 33.62
CA SER A 78 12.14 -41.69 34.01
C SER A 78 12.93 -40.87 32.99
N ASP A 79 14.00 -41.38 32.39
CA ASP A 79 14.78 -40.63 31.39
C ASP A 79 13.97 -40.37 30.11
N ILE A 80 13.15 -41.36 29.71
CA ILE A 80 12.23 -41.23 28.57
C ILE A 80 11.15 -40.18 28.90
N ALA A 81 10.59 -40.21 30.11
CA ALA A 81 9.60 -39.23 30.55
C ALA A 81 10.21 -37.81 30.60
N LEU A 82 11.43 -37.64 31.11
CA LEU A 82 12.14 -36.37 31.16
C LEU A 82 12.45 -35.83 29.75
N SER A 83 12.88 -36.69 28.83
CA SER A 83 13.10 -36.30 27.44
C SER A 83 11.81 -35.85 26.75
N ARG A 84 10.69 -36.55 26.97
CA ARG A 84 9.37 -36.16 26.45
C ARG A 84 8.90 -34.83 27.04
N LEU A 85 9.11 -34.63 28.34
CA LEU A 85 8.77 -33.38 29.02
C LEU A 85 9.62 -32.21 28.51
N ALA A 86 10.92 -32.41 28.31
CA ALA A 86 11.81 -31.40 27.72
C ALA A 86 11.38 -31.04 26.29
N LYS A 87 11.03 -32.04 25.47
CA LYS A 87 10.46 -31.80 24.14
C LYS A 87 9.15 -31.02 24.21
N ALA A 88 8.22 -31.41 25.08
CA ALA A 88 6.95 -30.70 25.24
C ALA A 88 7.15 -29.25 25.68
N ARG A 89 8.14 -28.96 26.56
CA ARG A 89 8.50 -27.59 26.94
C ARG A 89 9.03 -26.79 25.76
N ASN A 90 9.90 -27.38 24.94
CA ASN A 90 10.41 -26.73 23.74
C ASN A 90 9.29 -26.47 22.74
N ASP A 91 8.38 -27.42 22.53
CA ASP A 91 7.23 -27.26 21.64
C ASP A 91 6.31 -26.12 22.14
N VAL A 92 6.03 -26.05 23.46
CA VAL A 92 5.28 -24.94 24.06
C VAL A 92 5.97 -23.59 23.83
N GLN A 93 7.29 -23.53 23.97
CA GLN A 93 8.06 -22.30 23.71
C GLN A 93 8.03 -21.90 22.23
N VAL A 94 8.12 -22.86 21.31
CA VAL A 94 7.99 -22.60 19.87
C VAL A 94 6.60 -22.05 19.56
N TYR A 95 5.55 -22.65 20.11
CA TYR A 95 4.18 -22.17 19.89
C TYR A 95 3.92 -20.81 20.55
N SER A 96 4.50 -20.52 21.72
CA SER A 96 4.38 -19.20 22.33
C SER A 96 5.05 -18.11 21.48
N ASN A 97 6.20 -18.41 20.89
CA ASN A 97 6.88 -17.47 19.98
C ASN A 97 6.08 -17.26 18.71
N GLN A 98 5.56 -18.33 18.09
CA GLN A 98 4.70 -18.23 16.91
C GLN A 98 3.42 -17.43 17.20
N LEU A 99 2.83 -17.59 18.37
CA LEU A 99 1.67 -16.81 18.77
C LEU A 99 2.01 -15.33 18.95
N ALA A 100 3.18 -15.02 19.54
CA ALA A 100 3.65 -13.65 19.68
C ALA A 100 3.88 -12.98 18.31
N ASP A 101 4.51 -13.69 17.37
CA ASP A 101 4.73 -13.21 16.00
C ASP A 101 3.40 -12.95 15.27
N LEU A 102 2.43 -13.86 15.42
CA LEU A 102 1.10 -13.69 14.83
C LEU A 102 0.33 -12.50 15.46
N LEU A 103 0.44 -12.30 16.77
CA LEU A 103 -0.16 -11.15 17.44
C LEU A 103 0.48 -9.84 16.98
N GLN A 104 1.81 -9.80 16.80
CA GLN A 104 2.50 -8.64 16.27
C GLN A 104 2.06 -8.34 14.83
N ALA A 105 2.01 -9.34 13.96
CA ALA A 105 1.53 -9.17 12.59
C ALA A 105 0.06 -8.70 12.54
N ALA A 106 -0.80 -9.20 13.44
CA ALA A 106 -2.18 -8.74 13.58
C ALA A 106 -2.26 -7.27 14.04
N GLN A 107 -1.38 -6.84 14.95
CA GLN A 107 -1.30 -5.45 15.39
C GLN A 107 -0.80 -4.51 14.29
N GLU A 108 0.22 -4.93 13.53
CA GLU A 108 0.73 -4.17 12.38
C GLU A 108 -0.35 -3.99 11.32
N THR A 109 -1.03 -5.07 10.92
CA THR A 109 -2.14 -5.00 9.95
C THR A 109 -3.31 -4.16 10.47
N HIS A 110 -3.62 -4.19 11.77
CA HIS A 110 -4.61 -3.30 12.38
C HIS A 110 -4.20 -1.83 12.29
N SER A 111 -2.93 -1.51 12.57
CA SER A 111 -2.41 -0.14 12.46
C SER A 111 -2.43 0.39 11.03
N GLN A 112 -2.12 -0.46 10.04
CA GLN A 112 -2.21 -0.14 8.62
C GLN A 112 -3.66 0.12 8.19
N ASN A 113 -4.60 -0.73 8.62
CA ASN A 113 -6.02 -0.52 8.37
C ASN A 113 -6.53 0.78 8.98
N HIS A 114 -6.10 1.12 10.20
CA HIS A 114 -6.43 2.40 10.82
C HIS A 114 -5.89 3.58 10.02
N ALA A 115 -4.62 3.53 9.59
CA ALA A 115 -4.02 4.57 8.76
C ALA A 115 -4.75 4.73 7.42
N LEU A 116 -5.11 3.64 6.76
CA LEU A 116 -5.90 3.67 5.53
C LEU A 116 -7.31 4.25 5.74
N ASN A 117 -7.98 3.91 6.84
CA ASN A 117 -9.28 4.49 7.19
C ASN A 117 -9.20 6.00 7.40
N THR A 118 -8.22 6.48 8.16
CA THR A 118 -8.03 7.94 8.34
C THR A 118 -7.76 8.66 7.02
N THR A 119 -7.02 8.02 6.10
CA THR A 119 -6.77 8.55 4.76
C THR A 119 -8.03 8.53 3.90
N LEU A 120 -8.89 7.53 4.06
CA LEU A 120 -10.15 7.43 3.33
C LEU A 120 -11.14 8.49 3.81
N ASP A 121 -11.22 8.70 5.12
CA ASP A 121 -12.10 9.73 5.70
C ASP A 121 -11.67 11.15 5.32
N SER A 122 -10.36 11.43 5.29
CA SER A 122 -9.86 12.71 4.77
C SER A 122 -10.19 12.92 3.29
N LYS A 123 -10.10 11.86 2.46
CA LYS A 123 -10.53 11.92 1.05
C LYS A 123 -12.02 12.17 0.91
N ARG A 124 -12.87 11.49 1.70
CA ARG A 124 -14.32 11.73 1.72
C ARG A 124 -14.65 13.16 2.13
N HIS A 125 -13.91 13.72 3.10
CA HIS A 125 -14.08 15.10 3.51
C HIS A 125 -13.73 16.08 2.36
N VAL A 126 -12.61 15.86 1.68
CA VAL A 126 -12.21 16.65 0.50
C VAL A 126 -13.24 16.55 -0.62
N GLU A 127 -13.74 15.35 -0.91
CA GLU A 127 -14.78 15.13 -1.92
C GLU A 127 -16.06 15.92 -1.58
N SER A 128 -16.52 15.86 -0.33
CA SER A 128 -17.66 16.65 0.14
C SER A 128 -17.43 18.16 -0.02
N MET A 129 -16.22 18.67 0.29
CA MET A 129 -15.87 20.06 0.05
C MET A 129 -15.91 20.42 -1.44
N LEU A 130 -15.36 19.58 -2.32
CA LEU A 130 -15.39 19.79 -3.76
C LEU A 130 -16.83 19.83 -4.30
N GLU A 131 -17.72 18.95 -3.85
CA GLU A 131 -19.13 18.98 -4.21
C GLU A 131 -19.81 20.29 -3.76
N THR A 132 -19.49 20.80 -2.57
CA THR A 132 -20.05 22.08 -2.11
C THR A 132 -19.52 23.26 -2.93
N LEU A 133 -18.26 23.23 -3.35
CA LEU A 133 -17.67 24.24 -4.23
C LEU A 133 -18.28 24.19 -5.63
N GLU A 134 -18.48 23.00 -6.20
CA GLU A 134 -19.17 22.81 -7.47
C GLU A 134 -20.59 23.37 -7.42
N ARG A 135 -21.35 23.06 -6.35
CA ARG A 135 -22.69 23.63 -6.15
C ARG A 135 -22.67 25.16 -6.09
N ARG A 136 -21.71 25.76 -5.38
CA ARG A 136 -21.55 27.22 -5.32
C ARG A 136 -21.16 27.83 -6.66
N GLU A 137 -20.33 27.15 -7.43
CA GLU A 137 -19.93 27.59 -8.77
C GLU A 137 -21.11 27.56 -9.74
N LEU A 138 -21.93 26.51 -9.71
CA LEU A 138 -23.17 26.44 -10.48
C LEU A 138 -24.14 27.58 -10.13
N GLU A 139 -24.26 27.92 -8.84
CA GLU A 139 -25.07 29.07 -8.41
C GLU A 139 -24.50 30.40 -8.90
N ARG A 140 -23.17 30.57 -8.84
CA ARG A 140 -22.47 31.73 -9.39
C ARG A 140 -22.73 31.88 -10.90
N MET A 141 -22.65 30.79 -11.64
CA MET A 141 -22.96 30.77 -13.08
C MET A 141 -24.41 31.16 -13.36
N ARG A 142 -25.38 30.67 -12.57
CA ARG A 142 -26.79 31.08 -12.67
C ARG A 142 -26.96 32.58 -12.46
N ARG A 143 -26.35 33.14 -11.42
CA ARG A 143 -26.37 34.59 -11.15
C ARG A 143 -25.75 35.39 -12.29
N PHE A 144 -24.65 34.94 -12.90
CA PHE A 144 -24.07 35.61 -14.07
C PHE A 144 -25.00 35.61 -15.27
N VAL A 145 -25.73 34.51 -15.51
CA VAL A 145 -26.75 34.45 -16.57
C VAL A 145 -27.88 35.46 -16.29
N GLU A 146 -28.33 35.59 -15.05
CA GLU A 146 -29.34 36.59 -14.65
C GLU A 146 -28.84 38.02 -14.81
N ILE A 147 -27.61 38.33 -14.36
CA ILE A 147 -26.98 39.64 -14.56
C ILE A 147 -26.91 39.98 -16.05
N ARG A 148 -26.52 39.02 -16.88
CA ARG A 148 -26.50 39.21 -18.34
C ARG A 148 -27.90 39.53 -18.89
N LYS A 149 -28.95 38.86 -18.41
CA LYS A 149 -30.34 39.17 -18.77
C LYS A 149 -30.73 40.59 -18.34
N MET A 150 -30.45 40.97 -17.10
CA MET A 150 -30.73 42.32 -16.59
C MET A 150 -30.00 43.41 -17.38
N LEU A 151 -28.73 43.19 -17.73
CA LEU A 151 -27.96 44.11 -18.57
C LEU A 151 -28.56 44.25 -19.97
N PHE A 152 -29.04 43.15 -20.55
CA PHE A 152 -29.73 43.17 -21.84
C PHE A 152 -31.05 43.95 -21.77
N GLU A 153 -31.82 43.76 -20.70
CA GLU A 153 -33.05 44.55 -20.47
C GLU A 153 -32.77 46.03 -20.24
N LEU A 154 -31.74 46.38 -19.46
CA LEU A 154 -31.29 47.76 -19.27
C LEU A 154 -30.89 48.39 -20.60
N LYS A 155 -30.08 47.70 -21.41
CA LYS A 155 -29.71 48.16 -22.75
C LYS A 155 -30.92 48.39 -23.64
N ARG A 156 -31.98 47.56 -23.50
CA ARG A 156 -33.24 47.71 -24.24
C ARG A 156 -34.09 48.88 -23.72
N LYS A 157 -34.04 49.16 -22.41
CA LYS A 157 -34.83 50.20 -21.74
C LYS A 157 -34.21 51.59 -21.80
N ILE A 158 -32.89 51.71 -22.00
CA ILE A 158 -32.23 53.00 -22.22
C ILE A 158 -32.73 53.57 -23.56
N PRO A 159 -33.53 54.65 -23.57
CA PRO A 159 -33.95 55.29 -24.80
C PRO A 159 -32.71 55.82 -25.52
N GLN A 160 -32.61 55.65 -26.83
CA GLN A 160 -31.59 56.26 -27.69
C GLN A 160 -31.81 57.78 -27.84
N THR A 161 -32.04 58.48 -26.74
CA THR A 161 -32.11 59.93 -26.71
C THR A 161 -30.75 60.45 -26.25
N LEU A 162 -29.92 60.85 -27.22
CA LEU A 162 -28.93 61.93 -27.18
C LEU A 162 -27.81 61.68 -28.20
N SER A 163 -28.17 61.77 -29.48
CA SER A 163 -27.24 62.22 -30.52
C SER A 163 -27.28 63.74 -30.54
N SER A 164 -26.53 64.42 -29.66
CA SER A 164 -26.29 65.87 -29.79
C SER A 164 -25.04 66.31 -29.03
N SER A 165 -24.08 66.79 -29.82
CA SER A 165 -22.91 67.64 -29.53
C SER A 165 -21.98 67.32 -28.35
N GLN A 166 -20.70 67.06 -28.73
CA GLN A 166 -19.38 67.31 -28.11
C GLN A 166 -19.29 67.81 -26.63
N PRO A 167 -18.21 67.51 -25.86
CA PRO A 167 -16.80 67.48 -26.32
C PRO A 167 -15.89 66.37 -25.73
N ASN A 168 -14.66 66.34 -26.25
CA ASN A 168 -13.46 65.57 -25.88
C ASN A 168 -13.48 64.76 -24.57
N PRO A 169 -13.13 63.46 -24.60
CA PRO A 169 -13.00 62.65 -23.40
C PRO A 169 -11.73 63.05 -22.64
N THR A 170 -11.94 63.66 -21.48
CA THR A 170 -10.94 63.75 -20.41
C THR A 170 -10.55 62.32 -19.99
N PRO A 171 -9.27 62.04 -19.71
CA PRO A 171 -8.84 60.70 -19.33
C PRO A 171 -9.41 60.38 -17.95
N TRP A 172 -10.43 59.51 -17.93
CA TRP A 172 -10.72 58.53 -16.89
C TRP A 172 -10.18 58.92 -15.52
N GLN A 173 -10.85 59.87 -14.86
CA GLN A 173 -10.80 59.96 -13.41
C GLN A 173 -11.44 58.69 -12.88
N CYS A 174 -10.58 57.72 -12.61
CA CYS A 174 -10.86 56.57 -11.79
C CYS A 174 -11.49 57.13 -10.52
N SER A 175 -12.81 56.96 -10.34
CA SER A 175 -13.45 57.21 -9.07
C SER A 175 -12.74 56.34 -8.06
N GLU A 176 -11.83 56.95 -7.30
CA GLU A 176 -11.18 56.35 -6.16
C GLU A 176 -12.31 55.85 -5.26
N ILE A 177 -12.51 54.53 -5.29
CA ILE A 177 -13.30 53.84 -4.29
C ILE A 177 -12.69 54.31 -2.97
N PRO A 178 -13.43 55.05 -2.13
CA PRO A 178 -12.86 55.57 -0.89
C PRO A 178 -12.29 54.37 -0.15
N PRO A 179 -11.00 54.40 0.23
CA PRO A 179 -10.36 53.27 0.87
C PRO A 179 -11.24 52.91 2.06
N ARG A 180 -11.86 51.71 1.99
CA ARG A 180 -12.60 51.15 3.11
C ARG A 180 -11.67 51.27 4.30
N LYS A 181 -12.04 52.13 5.25
CA LYS A 181 -11.27 52.42 6.45
C LYS A 181 -10.73 51.08 6.95
N PRO A 182 -9.40 50.92 7.09
CA PRO A 182 -8.85 49.69 7.63
C PRO A 182 -9.57 49.42 8.94
N THR A 183 -10.22 48.27 9.02
CA THR A 183 -10.85 47.81 10.26
C THR A 183 -9.75 47.87 11.31
N LYS A 184 -9.96 48.60 12.41
CA LYS A 184 -8.98 48.75 13.50
C LYS A 184 -8.37 47.40 13.93
N VAL A 185 -9.13 46.32 13.76
CA VAL A 185 -8.72 44.92 13.92
C VAL A 185 -7.54 44.53 13.03
N ARG A 186 -7.53 44.90 11.74
CA ARG A 186 -6.44 44.61 10.80
C ARG A 186 -5.14 45.29 11.22
N ASP A 187 -5.20 46.56 11.62
CA ASP A 187 -4.01 47.29 12.06
C ASP A 187 -3.45 46.74 13.38
N VAL A 188 -4.33 46.37 14.31
CA VAL A 188 -3.95 45.68 15.55
C VAL A 188 -3.33 44.31 15.25
N MET A 189 -3.91 43.52 14.34
CA MET A 189 -3.36 42.23 13.93
C MET A 189 -2.00 42.37 13.23
N ILE A 190 -1.82 43.39 12.39
CA ILE A 190 -0.52 43.68 11.74
C ILE A 190 0.51 44.08 12.78
N ALA A 191 0.15 44.95 13.74
CA ALA A 191 1.04 45.36 14.81
C ALA A 191 1.42 44.19 15.73
N LEU A 192 0.46 43.33 16.07
CA LEU A 192 0.67 42.12 16.86
C LEU A 192 1.59 41.13 16.14
N ASN A 193 1.34 40.88 14.85
CA ASN A 193 2.16 39.99 14.04
C ASN A 193 3.60 40.55 13.89
N ALA A 194 3.74 41.85 13.63
CA ALA A 194 5.05 42.50 13.59
C ALA A 194 5.80 42.38 14.93
N HIS A 195 5.09 42.49 16.05
CA HIS A 195 5.64 42.27 17.39
C HIS A 195 6.07 40.81 17.60
N HIS A 196 5.25 39.83 17.23
CA HIS A 196 5.61 38.40 17.32
C HIS A 196 6.80 38.04 16.43
N VAL A 197 6.85 38.54 15.19
CA VAL A 197 8.00 38.35 14.29
C VAL A 197 9.25 38.98 14.89
N ARG A 198 9.14 40.16 15.50
CA ARG A 198 10.26 40.81 16.19
C ARG A 198 10.72 39.99 17.40
N LEU A 199 9.81 39.48 18.23
CA LEU A 199 10.15 38.61 19.36
C LEU A 199 10.79 37.31 18.90
N ALA A 200 10.25 36.66 17.88
CA ALA A 200 10.82 35.47 17.28
C ALA A 200 12.22 35.75 16.74
N ARG A 201 12.42 36.84 16.01
CA ARG A 201 13.75 37.28 15.56
C ARG A 201 14.68 37.54 16.72
N LEU A 202 14.25 38.21 17.78
CA LEU A 202 15.07 38.43 18.98
C LEU A 202 15.45 37.12 19.67
N ALA A 203 14.52 36.15 19.76
CA ALA A 203 14.76 34.82 20.30
C ALA A 203 15.71 33.95 19.44
N HIS A 204 15.71 34.14 18.12
CA HIS A 204 16.60 33.45 17.19
C HIS A 204 17.96 34.15 17.03
N SER A 205 17.99 35.49 17.13
CA SER A 205 19.22 36.31 17.05
C SER A 205 19.96 36.41 18.38
N SER A 206 19.34 35.99 19.48
CA SER A 206 20.00 35.57 20.72
C SER A 206 20.78 34.27 20.54
N SER A 207 21.69 34.22 19.56
CA SER A 207 22.78 33.24 19.58
C SER A 207 23.52 33.45 20.90
N ARG A 208 23.68 32.37 21.69
CA ARG A 208 24.43 32.41 22.96
C ARG A 208 25.80 33.09 22.81
N SER A 209 26.43 32.97 21.64
CA SER A 209 27.72 33.62 21.34
C SER A 209 27.65 35.16 21.31
N ASN A 210 26.58 35.73 20.76
CA ASN A 210 26.41 37.18 20.67
C ASN A 210 26.09 37.80 22.04
N ILE A 211 25.30 37.09 22.85
CA ILE A 211 24.98 37.51 24.23
C ILE A 211 26.24 37.47 25.09
N GLN A 212 27.00 36.37 25.04
CA GLN A 212 28.26 36.23 25.78
C GLN A 212 29.29 37.28 25.35
N SER A 213 29.39 37.59 24.05
CA SER A 213 30.27 38.64 23.55
C SER A 213 29.85 40.04 24.03
N ALA A 214 28.56 40.36 23.98
CA ALA A 214 28.05 41.65 24.45
C ALA A 214 28.21 41.81 25.98
N GLU A 215 27.97 40.75 26.73
CA GLU A 215 28.15 40.69 28.18
C GLU A 215 29.64 40.82 28.56
N ALA A 216 30.55 40.13 27.88
CA ALA A 216 31.99 40.26 28.10
C ALA A 216 32.49 41.69 27.85
N ARG A 217 32.01 42.35 26.78
CA ARG A 217 32.33 43.78 26.55
C ARG A 217 31.78 44.69 27.65
N LEU A 218 30.59 44.40 28.19
CA LEU A 218 30.01 45.16 29.27
C LEU A 218 30.81 44.97 30.56
N ARG A 219 31.17 43.73 30.91
CA ARG A 219 32.05 43.41 32.05
C ARG A 219 33.39 44.14 31.96
N ARG A 220 34.05 44.10 30.79
CA ARG A 220 35.29 44.84 30.56
C ARG A 220 35.16 46.33 30.80
N ARG A 221 34.07 46.96 30.34
CA ARG A 221 33.83 48.39 30.59
C ARG A 221 33.52 48.71 32.04
N VAL A 222 32.81 47.82 32.74
CA VAL A 222 32.55 47.97 34.18
C VAL A 222 33.85 47.84 34.96
N ALA A 223 34.70 46.86 34.64
CA ALA A 223 36.03 46.68 35.23
C ALA A 223 36.93 47.92 35.00
N GLN A 224 36.98 48.43 33.76
CA GLN A 224 37.72 49.65 33.43
C GLN A 224 37.24 50.87 34.21
N ASN A 225 35.93 51.04 34.39
CA ASN A 225 35.36 52.17 35.13
C ASN A 225 35.54 52.04 36.64
N LEU A 226 35.64 50.82 37.17
CA LEU A 226 35.94 50.55 38.57
C LEU A 226 37.44 50.56 38.87
N GLY A 227 38.30 50.62 37.83
CA GLY A 227 39.76 50.60 37.96
C GLY A 227 40.31 49.22 38.36
N VAL A 228 39.58 48.14 38.07
CA VAL A 228 39.94 46.77 38.42
C VAL A 228 40.45 46.04 37.18
N GLU A 229 41.59 45.35 37.28
CA GLU A 229 42.20 44.62 36.14
C GLU A 229 41.50 43.29 35.84
N ASP A 230 40.89 42.65 36.85
CA ASP A 230 40.18 41.38 36.68
C ASP A 230 38.71 41.60 36.28
N GLU A 231 38.33 41.10 35.10
CA GLU A 231 36.95 41.14 34.60
C GLU A 231 35.98 40.27 35.42
N ASN A 232 36.49 39.34 36.24
CA ASN A 232 35.71 38.43 37.07
C ASN A 232 35.65 38.83 38.55
N ASP A 233 36.13 40.02 38.92
CA ASP A 233 36.08 40.51 40.29
C ASP A 233 34.62 40.51 40.83
N PRO A 234 34.39 40.06 42.08
CA PRO A 234 33.05 40.07 42.69
C PRO A 234 32.37 41.46 42.66
N GLU A 235 33.13 42.56 42.72
CA GLU A 235 32.59 43.92 42.69
C GLU A 235 32.12 44.32 41.29
N VAL A 236 32.84 43.91 40.24
CA VAL A 236 32.44 44.07 38.83
C VAL A 236 31.14 43.30 38.56
N ASN A 237 31.02 42.08 39.09
CA ASN A 237 29.81 41.26 38.96
C ASN A 237 28.61 41.88 39.69
N ARG A 238 28.80 42.44 40.90
CA ARG A 238 27.74 43.15 41.63
C ARG A 238 27.17 44.32 40.83
N VAL A 239 28.05 45.20 40.33
CA VAL A 239 27.66 46.39 39.57
C VAL A 239 27.00 46.02 38.24
N LEU A 240 27.52 45.00 37.55
CA LEU A 240 26.89 44.46 36.34
C LEU A 240 25.45 44.01 36.62
N GLN A 241 25.24 43.30 37.72
CA GLN A 241 23.93 42.77 38.10
C GLN A 241 22.95 43.89 38.47
N GLU A 242 23.42 44.96 39.13
CA GLU A 242 22.62 46.17 39.38
C GLU A 242 22.20 46.86 38.07
N PHE A 243 23.12 47.00 37.10
CA PHE A 243 22.78 47.53 35.78
C PHE A 243 21.77 46.66 35.03
N MET A 244 21.93 45.34 35.08
CA MET A 244 20.96 44.41 34.49
C MET A 244 19.59 44.53 35.14
N ASN A 245 19.54 44.66 36.47
CA ASN A 245 18.29 44.83 37.21
C ASN A 245 17.63 46.17 36.89
N ALA A 246 18.38 47.26 36.83
CA ALA A 246 17.86 48.57 36.43
C ALA A 246 17.36 48.58 34.97
N ALA A 247 18.09 47.93 34.06
CA ALA A 247 17.68 47.78 32.66
C ALA A 247 16.40 46.93 32.54
N ARG A 248 16.31 45.82 33.28
CA ARG A 248 15.08 45.01 33.36
C ARG A 248 13.91 45.84 33.91
N HIS A 249 14.15 46.62 34.97
CA HIS A 249 13.10 47.43 35.56
C HIS A 249 12.59 48.51 34.61
N ARG A 250 13.49 49.21 33.89
CA ARG A 250 13.12 50.17 32.84
C ARG A 250 12.40 49.52 31.66
N ALA A 251 12.84 48.34 31.24
CA ALA A 251 12.17 47.59 30.19
C ALA A 251 10.75 47.19 30.61
N LEU A 252 10.56 46.72 31.85
CA LEU A 252 9.24 46.42 32.41
C LEU A 252 8.35 47.66 32.48
N GLU A 253 8.91 48.82 32.86
CA GLU A 253 8.18 50.09 32.87
C GLU A 253 7.79 50.58 31.46
N GLN A 254 8.63 50.33 30.45
CA GLN A 254 8.31 50.65 29.06
C GLN A 254 7.29 49.69 28.43
N ILE A 255 7.26 48.42 28.87
CA ILE A 255 6.28 47.42 28.41
C ILE A 255 4.90 47.65 29.05
N ARG A 256 4.83 48.28 30.23
CA ARG A 256 3.55 48.72 30.79
C ARG A 256 2.91 49.71 29.83
N PHE A 257 1.90 49.21 29.11
CA PHE A 257 1.06 49.98 28.22
C PHE A 257 0.48 51.15 29.02
N ARG A 258 1.07 52.34 28.89
CA ARG A 258 0.47 53.60 29.34
C ARG A 258 -0.70 53.88 28.40
N SER A 259 -1.81 53.15 28.56
CA SER A 259 -3.04 53.60 27.93
C SER A 259 -3.33 54.97 28.51
N ALA A 260 -3.57 55.94 27.64
CA ALA A 260 -4.13 57.24 28.01
C ALA A 260 -5.61 57.09 28.43
N VAL A 261 -5.95 56.03 29.18
CA VAL A 261 -7.22 55.91 29.88
C VAL A 261 -7.02 56.64 31.20
N GLU A 262 -6.97 57.97 31.08
CA GLU A 262 -7.11 58.85 32.23
C GLU A 262 -8.46 58.57 32.88
N ARG A 263 -8.42 58.16 34.16
CA ARG A 263 -9.55 58.18 35.11
C ARG A 263 -10.79 57.38 34.70
N ALA A 264 -10.63 56.09 34.40
CA ALA A 264 -11.76 55.17 34.62
C ALA A 264 -11.93 54.98 36.15
N PRO A 265 -13.17 55.02 36.68
CA PRO A 265 -13.41 54.79 38.10
C PRO A 265 -12.81 53.44 38.51
N MET A 266 -12.20 53.41 39.70
CA MET A 266 -11.53 52.25 40.27
C MET A 266 -12.44 51.02 40.14
N MET A 267 -12.20 50.19 39.13
CA MET A 267 -13.06 49.05 38.83
C MET A 267 -12.97 48.06 40.00
N SER A 268 -14.12 47.58 40.43
CA SER A 268 -14.20 46.53 41.46
C SER A 268 -13.41 45.30 41.00
N THR A 269 -12.76 44.59 41.91
CA THR A 269 -12.03 43.36 41.62
C THR A 269 -12.90 42.35 40.85
N LYS A 270 -14.20 42.29 41.15
CA LYS A 270 -15.16 41.45 40.42
C LYS A 270 -15.32 41.86 38.95
N GLN A 271 -15.26 43.16 38.64
CA GLN A 271 -15.31 43.64 37.25
C GLN A 271 -13.99 43.35 36.53
N LEU A 272 -12.87 43.40 37.25
CA LEU A 272 -11.56 43.04 36.71
C LEU A 272 -11.50 41.56 36.32
N ASP A 273 -12.03 40.66 37.17
CA ASP A 273 -12.08 39.22 36.89
C ASP A 273 -12.97 38.91 35.68
N VAL A 274 -14.12 39.59 35.57
CA VAL A 274 -15.00 39.47 34.40
C VAL A 274 -14.28 39.92 33.12
N LEU A 275 -13.58 41.06 33.17
CA LEU A 275 -12.81 41.54 32.01
C LEU A 275 -11.62 40.63 31.67
N ALA A 276 -10.96 40.05 32.67
CA ALA A 276 -9.90 39.07 32.47
C ALA A 276 -10.43 37.82 31.78
N SER A 277 -11.55 37.26 32.25
CA SER A 277 -12.19 36.11 31.61
C SER A 277 -12.66 36.41 30.17
N GLN A 278 -13.14 37.63 29.92
CA GLN A 278 -13.48 38.08 28.57
C GLN A 278 -12.23 38.22 27.68
N ALA A 279 -11.15 38.77 28.20
CA ALA A 279 -9.88 38.88 27.48
C ALA A 279 -9.32 37.49 27.14
N ASP A 280 -9.39 36.53 28.07
CA ASP A 280 -8.96 35.15 27.85
C ASP A 280 -9.82 34.48 26.78
N SER A 281 -11.15 34.62 26.84
CA SER A 281 -12.03 34.07 25.81
C SER A 281 -11.79 34.70 24.43
N HIS A 282 -11.48 35.99 24.37
CA HIS A 282 -11.13 36.65 23.12
C HIS A 282 -9.76 36.20 22.61
N ALA A 283 -8.81 35.95 23.50
CA ALA A 283 -7.50 35.42 23.15
C ALA A 283 -7.60 34.00 22.59
N THR A 284 -8.44 33.13 23.16
CA THR A 284 -8.68 31.79 22.61
C THR A 284 -9.34 31.86 21.23
N ILE A 285 -10.36 32.71 21.05
CA ILE A 285 -11.02 32.90 19.75
C ILE A 285 -10.02 33.41 18.70
N LEU A 286 -9.15 34.35 19.06
CA LEU A 286 -8.12 34.87 18.15
C LEU A 286 -7.06 33.81 17.82
N GLN A 287 -6.66 33.00 18.81
CA GLN A 287 -5.71 31.92 18.62
C GLN A 287 -6.28 30.83 17.71
N ASP A 288 -7.56 30.48 17.86
CA ASP A 288 -8.27 29.53 17.00
C ASP A 288 -8.38 30.08 15.58
N ALA A 289 -8.82 31.33 15.41
CA ALA A 289 -8.90 31.97 14.11
C ALA A 289 -7.54 32.06 13.41
N PHE A 290 -6.47 32.34 14.16
CA PHE A 290 -5.11 32.35 13.63
C PHE A 290 -4.68 30.94 13.20
N SER A 291 -4.94 29.93 14.02
CA SER A 291 -4.62 28.53 13.72
C SER A 291 -5.34 28.04 12.46
N SER A 292 -6.64 28.32 12.35
CA SER A 292 -7.43 28.02 11.14
C SER A 292 -6.91 28.78 9.90
N SER A 293 -6.44 30.02 10.06
CA SER A 293 -5.87 30.78 8.94
C SER A 293 -4.55 30.18 8.46
N LEU A 294 -3.74 29.63 9.36
CA LEU A 294 -2.48 28.96 9.05
C LEU A 294 -2.72 27.62 8.35
N GLU A 295 -3.73 26.87 8.80
CA GLU A 295 -4.17 25.63 8.16
C GLU A 295 -4.67 25.90 6.73
N LEU A 296 -5.53 26.90 6.55
CA LEU A 296 -6.01 27.31 5.23
C LEU A 296 -4.86 27.75 4.31
N ALA A 297 -3.86 28.45 4.85
CA ALA A 297 -2.67 28.83 4.07
C ALA A 297 -1.90 27.60 3.58
N LYS A 298 -1.69 26.61 4.46
CA LYS A 298 -1.03 25.34 4.12
C LYS A 298 -1.81 24.54 3.08
N GLU A 299 -3.13 24.44 3.23
CA GLU A 299 -4.00 23.78 2.25
C GLU A 299 -3.94 24.49 0.89
N SER A 300 -3.93 25.82 0.89
CA SER A 300 -3.81 26.60 -0.35
C SER A 300 -2.49 26.37 -1.07
N GLU A 301 -1.38 26.27 -0.32
CA GLU A 301 -0.05 25.95 -0.87
C GLU A 301 -0.03 24.54 -1.47
N GLN A 302 -0.62 23.56 -0.79
CA GLN A 302 -0.74 22.19 -1.29
C GLN A 302 -1.61 22.11 -2.55
N ALA A 303 -2.70 22.87 -2.62
CA ALA A 303 -3.55 22.95 -3.80
C ALA A 303 -2.80 23.57 -4.99
N ILE A 304 -2.06 24.66 -4.76
CA ILE A 304 -1.21 25.29 -5.79
C ILE A 304 -0.14 24.32 -6.30
N ALA A 305 0.54 23.61 -5.39
CA ALA A 305 1.53 22.60 -5.75
C ALA A 305 0.92 21.46 -6.60
N SER A 306 -0.29 21.01 -6.23
CA SER A 306 -1.01 19.96 -6.96
C SER A 306 -1.43 20.43 -8.36
N ILE A 307 -1.94 21.66 -8.50
CA ILE A 307 -2.26 22.26 -9.80
C ILE A 307 -1.01 22.41 -10.67
N SER A 308 0.10 22.85 -10.07
CA SER A 308 1.38 22.97 -10.75
C SER A 308 1.86 21.62 -11.27
N ASN A 309 1.81 20.58 -10.43
CA ASN A 309 2.16 19.22 -10.81
C ASN A 309 1.24 18.68 -11.93
N PHE A 310 -0.07 18.88 -11.83
CA PHE A 310 -1.01 18.49 -12.89
C PHE A 310 -0.67 19.17 -14.21
N ARG A 311 -0.35 20.47 -14.18
CA ARG A 311 0.01 21.24 -15.37
C ARG A 311 1.34 20.81 -15.98
N SER A 312 2.33 20.44 -15.17
CA SER A 312 3.66 20.06 -15.65
C SER A 312 3.75 18.59 -16.11
N THR A 313 3.00 17.67 -15.49
CA THR A 313 3.14 16.23 -15.76
C THR A 313 1.92 15.64 -16.50
N ILE A 314 0.72 15.85 -15.96
CA ILE A 314 -0.50 15.16 -16.41
C ILE A 314 -1.03 15.80 -17.71
N ALA A 315 -1.18 17.12 -17.73
CA ALA A 315 -1.70 17.85 -18.88
C ALA A 315 -0.93 17.59 -20.19
N PRO A 316 0.41 17.65 -20.25
CA PRO A 316 1.14 17.34 -21.49
C PRO A 316 1.05 15.86 -21.88
N THR A 317 0.91 14.95 -20.91
CA THR A 317 0.74 13.52 -21.19
C THR A 317 -0.64 13.24 -21.79
N GLN A 318 -1.71 13.83 -21.23
CA GLN A 318 -3.05 13.77 -21.80
C GLN A 318 -3.10 14.40 -23.19
N LYS A 319 -2.46 15.56 -23.38
CA LYS A 319 -2.37 16.21 -24.69
C LYS A 319 -1.67 15.31 -25.72
N ARG A 320 -0.57 14.66 -25.35
CA ARG A 320 0.11 13.66 -26.21
C ARG A 320 -0.78 12.49 -26.55
N LEU A 321 -1.52 11.93 -25.59
CA LEU A 321 -2.45 10.82 -25.83
C LEU A 321 -3.60 11.21 -26.76
N ILE A 322 -4.17 12.41 -26.59
CA ILE A 322 -5.23 12.93 -27.47
C ILE A 322 -4.69 13.11 -28.89
N HIS A 323 -3.52 13.72 -29.07
CA HIS A 323 -2.91 13.87 -30.39
C HIS A 323 -2.55 12.52 -31.03
N ALA A 324 -2.03 11.56 -30.25
CA ALA A 324 -1.76 10.21 -30.74
C ALA A 324 -3.04 9.50 -31.19
N ARG A 325 -4.15 9.65 -30.43
CA ARG A 325 -5.47 9.13 -30.83
C ARG A 325 -6.01 9.82 -32.08
N LEU A 326 -5.89 11.14 -32.19
CA LEU A 326 -6.32 11.88 -33.37
C LEU A 326 -5.56 11.43 -34.62
N ALA A 327 -4.22 11.30 -34.53
CA ALA A 327 -3.40 10.79 -35.63
C ALA A 327 -3.76 9.33 -35.99
N ALA A 328 -4.07 8.48 -35.00
CA ALA A 328 -4.54 7.12 -35.26
C ALA A 328 -5.93 7.10 -35.93
N LEU A 329 -6.82 8.02 -35.57
CA LEU A 329 -8.15 8.18 -36.18
C LEU A 329 -8.07 8.72 -37.61
N GLU A 330 -7.17 9.66 -37.89
CA GLU A 330 -6.91 10.13 -39.27
C GLU A 330 -6.50 8.96 -40.17
N ASN A 331 -5.56 8.13 -39.72
CA ASN A 331 -5.18 6.90 -40.42
C ASN A 331 -6.35 5.92 -40.60
N TYR A 332 -7.28 5.86 -39.65
CA TYR A 332 -8.46 4.99 -39.74
C TYR A 332 -9.47 5.53 -40.77
N VAL A 333 -9.71 6.84 -40.80
CA VAL A 333 -10.56 7.49 -41.81
C VAL A 333 -9.97 7.32 -43.21
N ASP A 334 -8.66 7.43 -43.36
CA ASP A 334 -7.98 7.20 -44.63
C ASP A 334 -8.04 5.74 -45.07
N ARG A 335 -7.93 4.78 -44.14
CA ARG A 335 -8.18 3.35 -44.43
C ARG A 335 -9.63 3.08 -44.83
N LEU A 336 -10.60 3.69 -44.16
CA LEU A 336 -12.02 3.59 -44.53
C LEU A 336 -12.26 4.19 -45.92
N ARG A 337 -11.69 5.36 -46.20
CA ARG A 337 -11.78 6.01 -47.51
C ARG A 337 -11.16 5.13 -48.60
N ALA A 338 -9.98 4.57 -48.36
CA ALA A 338 -9.33 3.61 -49.25
C ALA A 338 -10.23 2.38 -49.48
N HIS A 339 -10.81 1.82 -48.41
CA HIS A 339 -11.73 0.69 -48.49
C HIS A 339 -12.99 1.01 -49.32
N CYS A 340 -13.60 2.18 -49.13
CA CYS A 340 -14.76 2.60 -49.92
C CYS A 340 -14.42 2.76 -51.41
N VAL A 341 -13.24 3.31 -51.73
CA VAL A 341 -12.77 3.43 -53.13
C VAL A 341 -12.51 2.06 -53.75
N THR A 342 -11.86 1.13 -53.02
CA THR A 342 -11.66 -0.25 -53.50
C THR A 342 -12.96 -1.05 -53.60
N ALA A 343 -13.90 -0.86 -52.66
CA ALA A 343 -15.18 -1.55 -52.65
C ALA A 343 -16.07 -1.14 -53.84
N GLY A 344 -16.00 0.14 -54.24
CA GLY A 344 -16.66 0.63 -55.45
C GLY A 344 -16.10 0.06 -56.76
N GLN A 345 -14.84 -0.40 -56.76
CA GLN A 345 -14.21 -1.01 -57.94
C GLN A 345 -14.44 -2.53 -58.02
N SER A 346 -14.73 -3.21 -56.91
CA SER A 346 -14.98 -4.67 -56.85
C SER A 346 -16.43 -5.09 -57.16
N GLN A 347 -17.26 -4.19 -57.69
CA GLN A 347 -18.71 -4.37 -57.84
C GLN A 347 -19.17 -5.27 -59.01
N THR A 348 -18.39 -6.28 -59.40
CA THR A 348 -18.78 -7.22 -60.49
C THR A 348 -18.69 -8.70 -60.14
N SER A 349 -18.29 -9.08 -58.92
CA SER A 349 -18.28 -10.51 -58.55
C SER A 349 -19.57 -10.89 -57.80
N SER A 350 -20.35 -11.80 -58.38
CA SER A 350 -21.64 -12.34 -57.93
C SER A 350 -21.56 -13.24 -56.68
N GLN A 351 -20.60 -13.01 -55.76
CA GLN A 351 -20.34 -13.86 -54.59
C GLN A 351 -21.18 -13.54 -53.34
N THR A 352 -22.07 -12.55 -53.41
CA THR A 352 -22.92 -12.10 -52.28
C THR A 352 -23.74 -13.18 -51.57
N PRO A 353 -24.30 -14.24 -52.21
CA PRO A 353 -25.18 -15.16 -51.49
C PRO A 353 -24.45 -16.08 -50.52
N LYS A 354 -23.16 -16.39 -50.74
CA LYS A 354 -22.39 -17.27 -49.84
C LYS A 354 -22.01 -16.57 -48.53
N PHE A 355 -21.64 -15.29 -48.62
CA PHE A 355 -21.27 -14.50 -47.44
C PHE A 355 -22.48 -14.30 -46.50
N ASP A 356 -23.66 -13.99 -47.04
CA ASP A 356 -24.87 -13.82 -46.23
C ASP A 356 -25.27 -15.11 -45.49
N LEU A 357 -25.11 -16.28 -46.13
CA LEU A 357 -25.34 -17.59 -45.52
C LEU A 357 -24.32 -17.89 -44.41
N GLU A 358 -23.03 -17.62 -44.63
CA GLU A 358 -22.00 -17.81 -43.61
C GLU A 358 -22.18 -16.87 -42.41
N VAL A 359 -22.50 -15.60 -42.64
CA VAL A 359 -22.74 -14.62 -41.57
C VAL A 359 -23.97 -15.00 -40.75
N ARG A 360 -25.06 -15.47 -41.38
CA ARG A 360 -26.23 -15.97 -40.65
C ARG A 360 -25.90 -17.21 -39.82
N LYS A 361 -25.10 -18.12 -40.35
CA LYS A 361 -24.63 -19.32 -39.62
C LYS A 361 -23.74 -18.95 -38.42
N VAL A 362 -22.78 -18.05 -38.59
CA VAL A 362 -21.87 -17.62 -37.50
C VAL A 362 -22.62 -16.85 -36.42
N LEU A 363 -23.64 -16.09 -36.79
CA LEU A 363 -24.46 -15.33 -35.86
C LEU A 363 -25.59 -16.15 -35.24
N ASP A 364 -25.71 -17.46 -35.52
CA ASP A 364 -26.87 -18.28 -35.13
C ASP A 364 -28.20 -17.57 -35.43
N LEU A 365 -28.37 -17.12 -36.67
CA LEU A 365 -29.59 -16.51 -37.20
C LEU A 365 -30.24 -17.46 -38.18
N SER A 366 -31.58 -17.49 -38.18
CA SER A 366 -32.33 -18.31 -39.14
C SER A 366 -32.13 -17.79 -40.57
N ASP A 367 -32.21 -18.69 -41.56
CA ASP A 367 -32.10 -18.32 -42.97
C ASP A 367 -33.19 -17.33 -43.43
N ALA A 368 -34.30 -17.21 -42.69
CA ALA A 368 -35.36 -16.24 -42.91
C ALA A 368 -35.08 -14.85 -42.29
N SER A 369 -33.95 -14.66 -41.62
CA SER A 369 -33.61 -13.40 -40.96
C SER A 369 -33.40 -12.29 -41.98
N THR A 370 -34.03 -11.13 -41.75
CA THR A 370 -33.88 -9.97 -42.63
C THR A 370 -32.49 -9.35 -42.47
N SER A 371 -31.99 -8.66 -43.50
CA SER A 371 -30.69 -7.98 -43.46
C SER A 371 -30.59 -6.99 -42.30
N ALA A 372 -31.70 -6.35 -41.92
CA ALA A 372 -31.78 -5.48 -40.75
C ALA A 372 -31.52 -6.22 -39.43
N GLN A 373 -32.04 -7.46 -39.27
CA GLN A 373 -31.80 -8.29 -38.09
C GLN A 373 -30.36 -8.79 -38.02
N VAL A 374 -29.77 -9.10 -39.17
CA VAL A 374 -28.35 -9.46 -39.28
C VAL A 374 -27.48 -8.28 -38.85
N LEU A 375 -27.73 -7.08 -39.39
CA LEU A 375 -26.99 -5.86 -39.04
C LEU A 375 -27.12 -5.50 -37.55
N ASP A 376 -28.32 -5.58 -36.99
CA ASP A 376 -28.53 -5.30 -35.57
C ASP A 376 -27.78 -6.30 -34.67
N LYS A 377 -27.71 -7.58 -35.04
CA LYS A 377 -26.94 -8.59 -34.29
C LYS A 377 -25.43 -8.38 -34.43
N VAL A 378 -24.94 -8.01 -35.62
CA VAL A 378 -23.53 -7.63 -35.83
C VAL A 378 -23.19 -6.40 -35.01
N GLU A 379 -24.03 -5.37 -35.03
CA GLU A 379 -23.83 -4.15 -34.24
C GLU A 379 -23.77 -4.44 -32.74
N ARG A 380 -24.70 -5.28 -32.22
CA ARG A 380 -24.67 -5.74 -30.83
C ARG A 380 -23.38 -6.49 -30.50
N LEU A 381 -22.88 -7.33 -31.41
CA LEU A 381 -21.64 -8.08 -31.21
C LEU A 381 -20.41 -7.16 -31.20
N VAL A 382 -20.34 -6.20 -32.13
CA VAL A 382 -19.27 -5.19 -32.19
C VAL A 382 -19.28 -4.33 -30.93
N ARG A 383 -20.44 -3.84 -30.48
CA ARG A 383 -20.56 -3.07 -29.23
C ARG A 383 -20.13 -3.89 -28.01
N SER A 384 -20.49 -5.18 -27.96
CA SER A 384 -20.06 -6.09 -26.88
C SER A 384 -18.55 -6.27 -26.84
N VAL A 385 -17.93 -6.52 -28.00
CA VAL A 385 -16.46 -6.63 -28.13
C VAL A 385 -15.79 -5.31 -27.77
N HIS A 386 -16.32 -4.18 -28.20
CA HIS A 386 -15.77 -2.86 -27.86
C HIS A 386 -15.85 -2.58 -26.36
N SER A 387 -17.01 -2.82 -25.75
CA SER A 387 -17.20 -2.70 -24.30
C SER A 387 -16.30 -3.65 -23.50
N LYS A 388 -16.05 -4.86 -24.01
CA LYS A 388 -15.11 -5.81 -23.39
C LYS A 388 -13.66 -5.34 -23.54
N SER A 389 -13.30 -4.78 -24.70
CA SER A 389 -11.98 -4.19 -24.96
C SER A 389 -11.72 -2.96 -24.09
N GLU A 390 -12.69 -2.04 -23.99
CA GLU A 390 -12.62 -0.88 -23.11
C GLU A 390 -12.51 -1.28 -21.64
N ARG A 391 -13.27 -2.29 -21.21
CA ARG A 391 -13.11 -2.88 -19.87
C ARG A 391 -11.72 -3.45 -19.66
N LEU A 392 -11.20 -4.23 -20.60
CA LEU A 392 -9.84 -4.76 -20.54
C LEU A 392 -8.78 -3.66 -20.50
N HIS A 393 -9.00 -2.56 -21.23
CA HIS A 393 -8.16 -1.37 -21.21
C HIS A 393 -8.26 -0.59 -19.89
N ALA A 394 -9.44 -0.49 -19.29
CA ALA A 394 -9.67 0.15 -17.99
C ALA A 394 -9.11 -0.68 -16.84
N THR A 395 -9.17 -2.01 -16.93
CA THR A 395 -8.51 -2.95 -16.00
C THR A 395 -7.03 -3.13 -16.29
N ARG A 396 -6.50 -2.49 -17.34
CA ARG A 396 -5.06 -2.43 -17.58
C ARG A 396 -4.48 -1.51 -16.51
N ILE A 397 -4.23 -2.10 -15.34
CA ILE A 397 -3.40 -1.52 -14.28
C ILE A 397 -2.17 -0.97 -15.02
N ASN A 398 -1.97 0.35 -14.93
CA ASN A 398 -0.77 0.96 -15.48
C ASN A 398 0.40 0.19 -14.88
N LEU A 399 1.05 -0.65 -15.70
CA LEU A 399 2.22 -1.37 -15.23
C LEU A 399 3.18 -0.28 -14.72
N PRO A 400 3.67 -0.41 -13.48
CA PRO A 400 4.74 0.46 -13.03
C PRO A 400 5.88 0.41 -14.07
N PRO A 401 6.67 1.50 -14.18
CA PRO A 401 7.81 1.54 -15.10
C PRO A 401 8.62 0.25 -14.95
N LEU A 402 9.11 -0.27 -16.09
CA LEU A 402 9.80 -1.57 -16.19
C LEU A 402 10.67 -1.78 -14.93
N PRO A 403 10.45 -2.89 -14.19
CA PRO A 403 11.23 -3.16 -13.00
C PRO A 403 12.71 -3.15 -13.37
N SER A 404 13.51 -2.50 -12.54
CA SER A 404 14.97 -2.54 -12.66
C SER A 404 15.45 -4.01 -12.69
N THR A 405 16.61 -4.28 -13.29
CA THR A 405 17.17 -5.63 -13.37
C THR A 405 17.25 -6.32 -11.99
N GLU A 406 17.48 -5.54 -10.93
CA GLU A 406 17.47 -6.01 -9.53
C GLU A 406 16.05 -6.44 -9.08
N GLU A 407 15.01 -5.71 -9.48
CA GLU A 407 13.63 -6.07 -9.15
C GLU A 407 13.18 -7.35 -9.88
N ILE A 408 13.66 -7.58 -11.11
CA ILE A 408 13.39 -8.83 -11.86
C ILE A 408 14.02 -10.03 -11.15
N ASP A 409 15.27 -9.89 -10.68
CA ASP A 409 15.95 -10.96 -9.94
C ASP A 409 15.28 -11.22 -8.59
N THR A 410 14.81 -10.19 -7.89
CA THR A 410 14.04 -10.38 -6.65
C THR A 410 12.69 -11.07 -6.91
N LEU A 411 11.99 -10.73 -7.99
CA LEU A 411 10.74 -11.39 -8.38
C LEU A 411 10.97 -12.88 -8.71
N ALA A 412 12.01 -13.20 -9.48
CA ALA A 412 12.36 -14.58 -9.79
C ALA A 412 12.73 -15.38 -8.52
N PHE A 413 13.44 -14.75 -7.58
CA PHE A 413 13.72 -15.36 -6.27
C PHE A 413 12.45 -15.62 -5.46
N TYR A 414 11.52 -14.67 -5.41
CA TYR A 414 10.24 -14.83 -4.72
C TYR A 414 9.37 -15.91 -5.36
N GLU A 415 9.31 -15.97 -6.70
CA GLU A 415 8.57 -17.01 -7.42
C GLU A 415 9.15 -18.41 -7.18
N SER A 416 10.48 -18.53 -7.21
CA SER A 416 11.17 -19.78 -6.88
C SER A 416 10.89 -20.22 -5.45
N ARG A 417 10.99 -19.30 -4.47
CA ARG A 417 10.69 -19.58 -3.07
C ARG A 417 9.22 -19.94 -2.84
N LYS A 418 8.30 -19.29 -3.56
CA LYS A 418 6.88 -19.60 -3.53
C LYS A 418 6.62 -21.02 -4.05
N ALA A 419 7.22 -21.40 -5.18
CA ALA A 419 7.08 -22.74 -5.75
C ALA A 419 7.64 -23.83 -4.81
N GLU A 420 8.75 -23.59 -4.13
CA GLU A 420 9.28 -24.50 -3.11
C GLU A 420 8.32 -24.66 -1.93
N LEU A 421 7.73 -23.56 -1.47
CA LEU A 421 6.80 -23.55 -0.34
C LEU A 421 5.50 -24.26 -0.71
N GLU A 422 5.00 -24.04 -1.93
CA GLU A 422 3.85 -24.74 -2.50
C GLU A 422 4.13 -26.24 -2.59
N SER A 423 5.28 -26.66 -3.15
CA SER A 423 5.68 -28.07 -3.21
C SER A 423 5.82 -28.72 -1.82
N SER A 424 6.37 -27.99 -0.85
CA SER A 424 6.47 -28.47 0.54
C SER A 424 5.10 -28.62 1.19
N SER A 425 4.20 -27.67 0.95
CA SER A 425 2.83 -27.70 1.46
C SER A 425 2.02 -28.85 0.85
N GLU A 426 2.19 -29.09 -0.44
CA GLU A 426 1.58 -30.20 -1.17
C GLU A 426 2.07 -31.53 -0.59
N LYS A 427 3.38 -31.74 -0.45
CA LYS A 427 3.96 -32.95 0.17
C LYS A 427 3.43 -33.19 1.59
N LEU A 428 3.28 -32.12 2.38
CA LEU A 428 2.73 -32.22 3.73
C LEU A 428 1.27 -32.66 3.71
N LEU A 429 0.47 -32.08 2.81
CA LEU A 429 -0.93 -32.45 2.60
C LEU A 429 -1.06 -33.90 2.14
N THR A 430 -0.29 -34.34 1.15
CA THR A 430 -0.29 -35.73 0.67
C THR A 430 0.07 -36.69 1.81
N ARG A 431 1.07 -36.36 2.64
CA ARG A 431 1.45 -37.17 3.80
C ARG A 431 0.35 -37.18 4.87
N LYS A 432 -0.36 -36.07 5.10
CA LYS A 432 -1.49 -36.02 6.03
C LYS A 432 -2.67 -36.84 5.55
N ILE A 433 -2.97 -36.80 4.25
CA ILE A 433 -3.99 -37.64 3.61
C ILE A 433 -3.63 -39.11 3.76
N GLY A 434 -2.41 -39.52 3.39
CA GLY A 434 -1.98 -40.91 3.55
C GLY A 434 -1.98 -41.39 5.01
N LYS A 435 -1.74 -40.51 5.98
CA LYS A 435 -1.90 -40.84 7.41
C LYS A 435 -3.37 -40.96 7.83
N ALA A 436 -4.25 -40.15 7.28
CA ALA A 436 -5.68 -40.25 7.52
C ALA A 436 -6.23 -41.56 6.94
N ASP A 437 -5.82 -41.92 5.73
CA ASP A 437 -6.18 -43.19 5.08
C ASP A 437 -5.68 -44.40 5.88
N LEU A 438 -4.44 -44.35 6.37
CA LEU A 438 -3.91 -45.38 7.27
C LEU A 438 -4.70 -45.47 8.58
N GLY A 439 -5.13 -44.33 9.12
CA GLY A 439 -5.99 -44.27 10.29
C GLY A 439 -7.38 -44.87 10.03
N GLN A 440 -7.93 -44.69 8.83
CA GLN A 440 -9.18 -45.29 8.41
C GLN A 440 -9.07 -46.81 8.33
N GLY A 441 -7.97 -47.34 7.77
CA GLY A 441 -7.70 -48.78 7.77
C GLY A 441 -7.61 -49.38 9.18
N LEU A 442 -7.00 -48.66 10.13
CA LEU A 442 -6.98 -49.08 11.55
C LEU A 442 -8.38 -49.13 12.18
N ILE A 443 -9.28 -48.21 11.80
CA ILE A 443 -10.67 -48.24 12.27
C ILE A 443 -11.36 -49.49 11.72
N GLU A 444 -11.19 -49.80 10.43
CA GLU A 444 -11.75 -51.00 9.79
C GLU A 444 -11.22 -52.31 10.43
N ASP A 445 -9.91 -52.36 10.75
CA ASP A 445 -9.30 -53.49 11.44
C ASP A 445 -9.89 -53.67 12.85
N ILE A 446 -10.07 -52.58 13.60
CA ILE A 446 -10.69 -52.61 14.94
C ILE A 446 -12.15 -53.07 14.85
N GLU A 447 -12.92 -52.57 13.88
CA GLU A 447 -14.30 -53.01 13.66
C GLU A 447 -14.38 -54.50 13.30
N THR A 448 -13.41 -55.00 12.53
CA THR A 448 -13.31 -56.41 12.16
C THR A 448 -12.98 -57.27 13.39
N LEU A 449 -11.99 -56.87 14.19
CA LEU A 449 -11.67 -57.53 15.46
C LEU A 449 -12.86 -57.54 16.43
N LEU A 450 -13.62 -56.44 16.52
CA LEU A 450 -14.82 -56.38 17.34
C LEU A 450 -15.91 -57.35 16.84
N LYS A 451 -16.08 -57.51 15.53
CA LYS A 451 -17.00 -58.50 14.95
C LYS A 451 -16.54 -59.92 15.28
N GLU A 452 -15.24 -60.21 15.15
CA GLU A 452 -14.68 -61.53 15.49
C GLU A 452 -14.86 -61.88 16.97
N VAL A 453 -14.58 -60.94 17.87
CA VAL A 453 -14.80 -61.11 19.31
C VAL A 453 -16.27 -61.40 19.61
N ASN A 454 -17.20 -60.67 18.97
CA ASN A 454 -18.63 -60.93 19.13
C ASN A 454 -19.05 -62.32 18.61
N VAL A 455 -18.43 -62.82 17.55
CA VAL A 455 -18.66 -64.19 17.06
C VAL A 455 -18.16 -65.22 18.07
N ILE A 456 -16.97 -65.04 18.64
CA ILE A 456 -16.41 -65.94 19.65
C ILE A 456 -17.33 -66.01 20.88
N ILE A 457 -17.73 -64.85 21.41
CA ILE A 457 -18.66 -64.76 22.56
C ILE A 457 -20.00 -65.44 22.23
N ALA A 458 -20.53 -65.24 21.01
CA ALA A 458 -21.77 -65.89 20.58
C ALA A 458 -21.62 -67.43 20.46
N THR A 459 -20.44 -67.93 20.07
CA THR A 459 -20.16 -69.37 20.02
C THR A 459 -19.96 -69.99 21.41
N GLU A 460 -19.32 -69.29 22.35
CA GLU A 460 -19.21 -69.73 23.74
C GLU A 460 -20.60 -69.84 24.40
N HIS A 461 -21.45 -68.82 24.24
CA HIS A 461 -22.81 -68.88 24.77
C HIS A 461 -23.69 -69.97 24.12
N ARG A 462 -23.40 -70.38 22.88
CA ARG A 462 -24.06 -71.55 22.24
C ARG A 462 -23.54 -72.87 22.79
N SER A 463 -22.24 -72.98 23.07
CA SER A 463 -21.62 -74.14 23.72
C SER A 463 -22.14 -74.32 25.16
N ASP A 464 -22.26 -73.24 25.92
CA ASP A 464 -22.80 -73.25 27.28
C ASP A 464 -24.29 -73.64 27.32
N LYS A 465 -25.09 -73.18 26.35
CA LYS A 465 -26.49 -73.61 26.21
C LYS A 465 -26.62 -75.07 25.79
N ALA A 466 -25.76 -75.56 24.90
CA ALA A 466 -25.76 -76.97 24.47
C ALA A 466 -25.34 -77.91 25.61
N SER A 467 -24.33 -77.52 26.40
CA SER A 467 -23.88 -78.29 27.55
C SER A 467 -24.89 -78.25 28.71
N ALA A 468 -25.57 -77.13 28.94
CA ALA A 468 -26.70 -77.05 29.88
C ALA A 468 -27.90 -77.92 29.45
N SER A 469 -28.25 -77.92 28.15
CA SER A 469 -29.33 -78.75 27.62
C SER A 469 -29.02 -80.25 27.67
N LYS A 470 -27.75 -80.64 27.51
CA LYS A 470 -27.30 -82.03 27.67
C LYS A 470 -27.37 -82.51 29.13
N ARG A 471 -26.99 -81.67 30.10
CA ARG A 471 -27.14 -81.98 31.54
C ARG A 471 -28.59 -82.14 31.98
N VAL A 472 -29.51 -81.34 31.44
CA VAL A 472 -30.95 -81.50 31.74
C VAL A 472 -31.48 -82.82 31.17
N ARG A 473 -30.99 -83.28 30.01
CA ARG A 473 -31.43 -84.56 29.42
C ARG A 473 -30.92 -85.79 30.18
N GLU A 474 -29.71 -85.71 30.75
CA GLU A 474 -29.12 -86.79 31.55
C GLU A 474 -29.71 -86.89 32.97
N SER A 475 -30.38 -85.85 33.47
CA SER A 475 -31.09 -85.88 34.78
C SER A 475 -32.53 -86.43 34.72
N PHE A 476 -33.05 -86.77 33.54
CA PHE A 476 -34.41 -87.30 33.34
C PHE A 476 -34.44 -88.76 32.82
N GLN A 477 -33.30 -89.46 32.84
CA GLN A 477 -33.19 -90.92 32.73
C GLN A 477 -32.75 -91.48 34.08
#